data_AF-A0A1J3IUL8-F1
#
_entry.id   AF-A0A1J3IUL8-F1
#
_cell.length_a   1.000
_cell.length_b   1.000
_cell.length_c   1.000
_cell.angle_alpha   90.00
_cell.angle_beta   90.00
_cell.angle_gamma   90.00
#
_symmetry.space_group_name_H-M   'P 1'
#
loop_
_entity.id
_entity.type
_entity.pdbx_description
1 polymer ?
#
loop_
_entity_poly.entity_id
_entity_poly.type
_entity_poly.pdbx_seq_one_letter_code
_entity_poly.pdbx_strand_id
1 'polypeptide(L)'
;MVSGGGGQTGGRIRDEEAASSNHRVDQSRHTTNHSGEQAPSSVTKSQNQPQNHGGTESTSKAIQQFTEDARLHAVFEQSGESGKSFDYSQSLKTTTHGSSEPEQQISAYLSRIQRGGYIQPFGCLIAVDESTFTIIGFSENAGEMLGLMSQCVPSIEDKSEILTIGTDLRSLFRPSSIVLLERAFVAREITLLNPVWIHSKNTGKPFYAILHRVDVGIVIDLEPAITEDPALSIAGAVHSQKLAVRAISHLQSLPGGDIKLLCDTVVESVRDLTGYDRVMVYKFHEDEHGEVIAESKRGDLEPYIGLHYPATDIPQASRFLFKQSRVRMIVDCHASPVRVVQEDRLTQSICLVGSTLRAPHGCHAQYMANMGSIASLGMAVIINGNEEDGNGVHNSGGRHSMRLWGLVVCH
;
A
#
# COMPACT_ATOMS: atom_id res chain seq x y z
N MET A 1 1.19 46.19 61.56
CA MET A 1 2.44 46.21 62.33
C MET A 1 3.55 45.70 61.41
N VAL A 2 4.52 46.58 61.13
CA VAL A 2 5.97 46.34 60.92
C VAL A 2 6.35 45.29 59.86
N SER A 3 6.77 45.66 58.64
CA SER A 3 8.05 46.26 58.18
C SER A 3 9.24 45.30 58.04
N GLY A 4 9.90 45.36 56.86
CA GLY A 4 11.32 45.03 56.61
C GLY A 4 11.60 43.59 56.19
N GLY A 5 12.42 43.28 55.18
CA GLY A 5 13.34 44.06 54.36
C GLY A 5 14.64 43.27 54.10
N GLY A 6 15.00 43.08 52.82
CA GLY A 6 16.39 43.02 52.31
C GLY A 6 17.21 41.73 52.43
N GLY A 7 17.84 41.31 51.31
CA GLY A 7 19.00 40.42 51.32
C GLY A 7 19.31 39.73 49.98
N GLN A 8 20.40 40.15 49.33
CA GLN A 8 20.91 39.73 48.01
C GLN A 8 21.56 38.33 47.98
N THR A 9 21.69 37.79 46.77
CA THR A 9 22.82 37.06 46.11
C THR A 9 22.20 36.16 45.02
N GLY A 10 22.67 35.98 43.78
CA GLY A 10 23.92 36.25 43.08
C GLY A 10 24.09 35.07 42.10
N GLY A 11 24.25 35.31 40.79
CA GLY A 11 24.55 34.24 39.82
C GLY A 11 24.11 34.48 38.38
N ARG A 12 24.97 35.18 37.61
CA ARG A 12 24.95 35.33 36.14
C ARG A 12 25.64 34.13 35.47
N ILE A 13 25.13 33.68 34.33
CA ILE A 13 25.84 32.95 33.26
C ILE A 13 25.49 33.72 31.97
N ARG A 14 26.31 34.66 31.47
CA ARG A 14 27.49 34.54 30.59
C ARG A 14 27.22 33.82 29.26
N ASP A 15 26.82 34.64 28.29
CA ASP A 15 27.20 34.53 26.87
C ASP A 15 28.73 34.67 26.72
N GLU A 16 29.32 33.96 25.76
CA GLU A 16 30.63 34.31 25.21
C GLU A 16 30.68 34.01 23.69
N GLU A 17 31.05 35.08 22.98
CA GLU A 17 31.26 35.25 21.55
C GLU A 17 32.61 34.71 21.05
N ALA A 18 32.73 34.76 19.71
CA ALA A 18 33.93 35.08 18.94
C ALA A 18 34.89 33.93 18.59
N ALA A 19 35.67 33.95 17.52
CA ALA A 19 35.68 34.61 16.21
C ALA A 19 36.96 34.12 15.48
N SER A 20 37.00 34.26 14.15
CA SER A 20 38.21 34.53 13.34
C SER A 20 39.20 33.38 13.05
N SER A 21 39.41 33.05 11.77
CA SER A 21 40.45 33.68 10.93
C SER A 21 40.74 32.90 9.63
N ASN A 22 41.00 33.65 8.55
CA ASN A 22 41.46 33.22 7.23
C ASN A 22 42.96 32.86 7.22
N HIS A 23 43.38 31.92 6.36
CA HIS A 23 44.57 32.11 5.50
C HIS A 23 44.65 31.15 4.30
N ARG A 24 44.88 31.73 3.12
CA ARG A 24 45.40 31.09 1.89
C ARG A 24 46.93 31.06 1.96
N VAL A 25 47.58 29.98 1.51
CA VAL A 25 48.87 30.05 0.79
C VAL A 25 48.94 28.92 -0.25
N ASP A 26 49.36 29.34 -1.43
CA ASP A 26 49.68 28.61 -2.66
C ASP A 26 51.17 28.21 -2.63
N GLN A 27 51.55 27.01 -3.09
CA GLN A 27 52.93 26.76 -3.53
C GLN A 27 53.09 25.51 -4.41
N SER A 28 53.96 25.69 -5.39
CA SER A 28 54.13 24.97 -6.64
C SER A 28 55.34 24.02 -6.67
N ARG A 29 55.37 23.15 -7.69
CA ARG A 29 56.52 22.53 -8.39
C ARG A 29 57.26 21.36 -7.72
N HIS A 30 57.25 20.21 -8.41
CA HIS A 30 58.47 19.67 -9.03
C HIS A 30 58.18 18.70 -10.17
N THR A 31 58.76 18.99 -11.34
CA THR A 31 58.92 18.12 -12.49
C THR A 31 60.26 17.38 -12.40
N THR A 32 60.32 16.15 -12.91
CA THR A 32 61.53 15.61 -13.54
C THR A 32 61.18 14.48 -14.50
N ASN A 33 61.65 14.65 -15.74
CA ASN A 33 61.56 13.74 -16.87
C ASN A 33 62.50 12.54 -16.70
N HIS A 34 62.13 11.39 -17.28
CA HIS A 34 63.10 10.54 -17.97
C HIS A 34 62.48 9.98 -19.26
N SER A 35 63.18 10.26 -20.35
CA SER A 35 62.97 9.83 -21.73
C SER A 35 63.74 8.54 -22.04
N GLY A 36 63.19 7.68 -22.89
CA GLY A 36 63.91 6.57 -23.53
C GLY A 36 63.10 5.98 -24.69
N GLU A 37 63.59 6.18 -25.91
CA GLU A 37 63.05 5.69 -27.20
C GLU A 37 63.23 4.18 -27.40
N GLN A 38 62.30 3.53 -28.15
CA GLN A 38 62.56 2.71 -29.37
C GLN A 38 61.36 1.79 -29.70
N ALA A 39 60.98 1.76 -30.99
CA ALA A 39 60.02 0.84 -31.61
C ALA A 39 60.77 -0.33 -32.31
N PRO A 40 60.14 -1.29 -33.04
CA PRO A 40 58.79 -1.90 -32.97
C PRO A 40 58.87 -3.47 -32.91
N SER A 41 57.81 -4.17 -32.50
CA SER A 41 57.59 -5.56 -32.96
C SER A 41 56.13 -6.02 -32.83
N SER A 42 55.67 -6.64 -33.90
CA SER A 42 54.38 -7.32 -34.10
C SER A 42 54.21 -8.54 -33.18
N VAL A 43 52.97 -8.83 -32.77
CA VAL A 43 52.26 -10.14 -32.91
C VAL A 43 51.03 -10.18 -31.98
N THR A 44 49.86 -10.27 -32.63
CA THR A 44 48.55 -10.81 -32.24
C THR A 44 48.32 -11.30 -30.80
N LYS A 45 47.37 -10.70 -30.07
CA LYS A 45 46.52 -11.37 -29.06
C LYS A 45 45.09 -10.81 -29.03
N SER A 46 44.14 -11.74 -28.97
CA SER A 46 42.69 -11.57 -29.05
C SER A 46 42.10 -10.60 -28.02
N GLN A 47 41.22 -9.71 -28.48
CA GLN A 47 40.27 -9.01 -27.62
C GLN A 47 39.13 -9.97 -27.24
N ASN A 48 39.03 -10.32 -25.95
CA ASN A 48 37.78 -10.73 -25.33
C ASN A 48 37.30 -9.55 -24.48
N GLN A 49 36.28 -8.84 -24.95
CA GLN A 49 35.47 -7.97 -24.10
C GLN A 49 34.45 -8.84 -23.35
N PRO A 50 34.26 -8.66 -22.03
CA PRO A 50 33.14 -9.29 -21.34
C PRO A 50 31.84 -8.56 -21.75
N GLN A 51 30.91 -9.32 -22.34
CA GLN A 51 29.56 -8.85 -22.65
C GLN A 51 28.76 -8.65 -21.36
N ASN A 52 28.16 -7.47 -21.25
CA ASN A 52 27.29 -7.07 -20.16
C ASN A 52 25.88 -7.66 -20.40
N HIS A 53 25.60 -8.85 -19.85
CA HIS A 53 24.35 -9.59 -20.06
C HIS A 53 23.27 -9.45 -18.96
N GLY A 54 23.55 -8.74 -17.86
CA GLY A 54 22.64 -8.73 -16.69
C GLY A 54 21.31 -7.98 -16.88
N GLY A 55 21.28 -6.90 -17.68
CA GLY A 55 20.09 -6.05 -17.78
C GLY A 55 18.95 -6.63 -18.63
N THR A 56 19.28 -7.36 -19.70
CA THR A 56 18.30 -7.90 -20.65
C THR A 56 17.57 -9.14 -20.11
N GLU A 57 18.22 -9.95 -19.28
CA GLU A 57 17.62 -11.16 -18.71
C GLU A 57 16.58 -10.84 -17.62
N SER A 58 16.84 -9.83 -16.77
CA SER A 58 15.91 -9.42 -15.70
C SER A 58 14.58 -8.92 -16.26
N THR A 59 14.62 -8.04 -17.27
CA THR A 59 13.42 -7.54 -17.93
C THR A 59 12.64 -8.66 -18.64
N SER A 60 13.34 -9.63 -19.23
CA SER A 60 12.72 -10.80 -19.86
C SER A 60 11.96 -11.67 -18.86
N LYS A 61 12.55 -11.93 -17.67
CA LYS A 61 11.89 -12.71 -16.61
C LYS A 61 10.64 -12.03 -16.06
N ALA A 62 10.69 -10.72 -15.84
CA ALA A 62 9.53 -9.96 -15.36
C ALA A 62 8.36 -10.02 -16.37
N ILE A 63 8.65 -9.83 -17.65
CA ILE A 63 7.62 -9.91 -18.71
C ILE A 63 7.04 -11.33 -18.82
N GLN A 64 7.88 -12.36 -18.69
CA GLN A 64 7.41 -13.76 -18.67
C GLN A 64 6.44 -14.00 -17.50
N GLN A 65 6.78 -13.54 -16.29
CA GLN A 65 5.91 -13.69 -15.13
C GLN A 65 4.60 -12.92 -15.30
N PHE A 66 4.64 -11.68 -15.81
CA PHE A 66 3.42 -10.91 -16.10
C PHE A 66 2.51 -11.62 -17.13
N THR A 67 3.11 -12.23 -18.15
CA THR A 67 2.37 -12.98 -19.17
C THR A 67 1.69 -14.19 -18.55
N GLU A 68 2.39 -14.92 -17.69
CA GLU A 68 1.86 -16.10 -17.01
C GLU A 68 0.75 -15.74 -16.01
N ASP A 69 0.93 -14.67 -15.23
CA ASP A 69 -0.08 -14.15 -14.31
C ASP A 69 -1.36 -13.75 -15.07
N ALA A 70 -1.23 -13.02 -16.19
CA ALA A 70 -2.35 -12.60 -17.02
C ALA A 70 -3.09 -13.81 -17.65
N ARG A 71 -2.35 -14.84 -18.04
CA ARG A 71 -2.92 -16.09 -18.60
C ARG A 71 -3.71 -16.85 -17.55
N LEU A 72 -3.14 -17.09 -16.36
CA LEU A 72 -3.84 -17.77 -15.26
C LEU A 72 -5.11 -17.02 -14.86
N HIS A 73 -5.05 -15.69 -14.84
CA HIS A 73 -6.21 -14.85 -14.59
C HIS A 73 -7.31 -15.02 -15.65
N ALA A 74 -6.97 -15.04 -16.94
CA ALA A 74 -7.94 -15.24 -18.01
C ALA A 74 -8.61 -16.62 -17.93
N VAL A 75 -7.85 -17.68 -17.59
CA VAL A 75 -8.39 -19.03 -17.40
C VAL A 75 -9.34 -19.07 -16.20
N PHE A 76 -9.00 -18.40 -15.10
CA PHE A 76 -9.87 -18.31 -13.93
C PHE A 76 -11.21 -17.66 -14.27
N GLU A 77 -11.21 -16.51 -14.96
CA GLU A 77 -12.46 -15.84 -15.35
C GLU A 77 -13.32 -16.71 -16.27
N GLN A 78 -12.72 -17.34 -17.29
CA GLN A 78 -13.43 -18.24 -18.19
C GLN A 78 -14.04 -19.44 -17.45
N SER A 79 -13.37 -19.94 -16.41
CA SER A 79 -13.92 -21.01 -15.58
C SER A 79 -15.17 -20.55 -14.82
N GLY A 80 -15.15 -19.33 -14.28
CA GLY A 80 -16.30 -18.70 -13.62
C GLY A 80 -17.48 -18.48 -14.57
N GLU A 81 -17.23 -17.97 -15.77
CA GLU A 81 -18.27 -17.74 -16.79
C GLU A 81 -18.88 -19.05 -17.32
N SER A 82 -18.06 -20.08 -17.49
CA SER A 82 -18.51 -21.39 -17.98
C SER A 82 -19.11 -22.31 -16.91
N GLY A 83 -19.03 -21.91 -15.63
CA GLY A 83 -19.45 -22.73 -14.48
C GLY A 83 -18.56 -23.95 -14.22
N LYS A 84 -17.37 -24.02 -14.83
CA LYS A 84 -16.40 -25.10 -14.62
C LYS A 84 -15.51 -24.76 -13.42
N SER A 85 -15.05 -25.78 -12.69
CA SER A 85 -14.09 -25.58 -11.61
C SER A 85 -12.72 -25.16 -12.17
N PHE A 86 -12.12 -24.14 -11.56
CA PHE A 86 -10.74 -23.75 -11.85
C PHE A 86 -9.75 -24.78 -11.28
N ASP A 87 -8.96 -25.42 -12.16
CA ASP A 87 -7.85 -26.30 -11.77
C ASP A 87 -6.51 -25.60 -12.03
N TYR A 88 -5.91 -25.08 -10.97
CA TYR A 88 -4.63 -24.37 -11.02
C TYR A 88 -3.49 -25.26 -11.56
N SER A 89 -3.43 -26.53 -11.12
CA SER A 89 -2.35 -27.45 -11.49
C SER A 89 -2.39 -27.85 -12.97
N GLN A 90 -3.58 -28.00 -13.54
CA GLN A 90 -3.74 -28.20 -14.98
C GLN A 90 -3.44 -26.92 -15.76
N SER A 91 -3.88 -25.78 -15.25
CA SER A 91 -3.70 -24.49 -15.91
C SER A 91 -2.22 -24.17 -16.15
N LEU A 92 -1.34 -24.48 -15.20
CA LEU A 92 0.12 -24.35 -15.36
C LEU A 92 0.72 -25.27 -16.43
N LYS A 93 0.13 -26.45 -16.68
CA LYS A 93 0.66 -27.45 -17.63
C LYS A 93 0.24 -27.16 -19.07
N THR A 94 -0.92 -26.56 -19.27
CA THR A 94 -1.43 -26.16 -20.59
C THR A 94 -0.79 -24.84 -21.02
N THR A 95 0.39 -24.91 -21.63
CA THR A 95 0.97 -23.82 -22.43
C THR A 95 0.28 -23.75 -23.79
N THR A 96 -1.02 -23.44 -23.80
CA THR A 96 -1.72 -23.17 -25.05
C THR A 96 -1.37 -21.76 -25.48
N HIS A 97 -0.55 -21.61 -26.53
CA HIS A 97 -0.26 -20.33 -27.18
C HIS A 97 -1.57 -19.74 -27.74
N GLY A 98 -2.28 -18.97 -26.91
CA GLY A 98 -3.46 -18.20 -27.31
C GLY A 98 -3.08 -17.07 -28.27
N SER A 99 -3.93 -16.84 -29.26
CA SER A 99 -3.74 -15.97 -30.43
C SER A 99 -3.77 -14.45 -30.17
N SER A 100 -3.60 -13.99 -28.93
CA SER A 100 -3.60 -12.56 -28.59
C SER A 100 -2.22 -12.12 -28.11
N GLU A 101 -1.76 -10.94 -28.53
CA GLU A 101 -0.44 -10.41 -28.18
C GLU A 101 -0.29 -10.28 -26.64
N PRO A 102 0.85 -10.72 -26.06
CA PRO A 102 1.07 -10.70 -24.60
C PRO A 102 0.84 -9.34 -23.93
N GLU A 103 1.16 -8.25 -24.62
CA GLU A 103 1.02 -6.89 -24.09
C GLU A 103 -0.44 -6.50 -23.81
N GLN A 104 -1.36 -6.91 -24.68
CA GLN A 104 -2.79 -6.61 -24.51
C GLN A 104 -3.36 -7.36 -23.30
N GLN A 105 -2.96 -8.62 -23.11
CA GLN A 105 -3.37 -9.44 -21.96
C GLN A 105 -2.85 -8.86 -20.64
N ILE A 106 -1.59 -8.44 -20.60
CA ILE A 106 -0.98 -7.83 -19.41
C ILE A 106 -1.67 -6.50 -19.07
N SER A 107 -1.96 -5.66 -20.08
CA SER A 107 -2.65 -4.38 -19.86
C SER A 107 -4.06 -4.59 -19.30
N ALA A 108 -4.83 -5.51 -19.87
CA ALA A 108 -6.17 -5.84 -19.39
C ALA A 108 -6.13 -6.38 -17.94
N TYR A 109 -5.19 -7.28 -17.65
CA TYR A 109 -4.98 -7.84 -16.33
C TYR A 109 -4.66 -6.76 -15.27
N LEU A 110 -3.70 -5.88 -15.56
CA LEU A 110 -3.35 -4.76 -14.67
C LEU A 110 -4.54 -3.82 -14.46
N SER A 111 -5.27 -3.51 -15.54
CA SER A 111 -6.45 -2.65 -15.47
C SER A 111 -7.51 -3.22 -14.52
N ARG A 112 -7.80 -4.53 -14.57
CA ARG A 112 -8.78 -5.18 -13.69
C ARG A 112 -8.39 -5.11 -12.22
N ILE A 113 -7.12 -5.31 -11.88
CA ILE A 113 -6.67 -5.23 -10.49
C ILE A 113 -6.77 -3.79 -9.97
N GLN A 114 -6.44 -2.80 -10.81
CA GLN A 114 -6.45 -1.39 -10.42
C GLN A 114 -7.86 -0.79 -10.40
N ARG A 115 -8.75 -1.23 -11.29
CA ARG A 115 -10.04 -0.63 -11.60
C ARG A 115 -11.17 -1.66 -11.61
N GLY A 116 -11.13 -2.59 -10.66
CA GLY A 116 -12.09 -3.71 -10.60
C GLY A 116 -13.55 -3.29 -10.39
N GLY A 117 -13.81 -2.06 -9.93
CA GLY A 117 -15.17 -1.53 -9.78
C GLY A 117 -15.96 -2.12 -8.59
N TYR A 118 -15.29 -2.86 -7.70
CA TYR A 118 -15.91 -3.49 -6.54
C TYR A 118 -15.14 -3.18 -5.24
N ILE A 119 -15.88 -3.03 -4.15
CA ILE A 119 -15.39 -2.82 -2.78
C ILE A 119 -15.87 -3.93 -1.83
N GLN A 120 -15.27 -4.01 -0.65
CA GLN A 120 -15.71 -4.83 0.47
C GLN A 120 -16.90 -4.17 1.17
N PRO A 121 -17.84 -4.95 1.74
CA PRO A 121 -19.10 -4.39 2.27
C PRO A 121 -18.99 -3.77 3.67
N PHE A 122 -17.83 -3.82 4.35
CA PHE A 122 -17.69 -3.27 5.71
C PHE A 122 -17.67 -1.74 5.76
N GLY A 123 -17.48 -1.09 4.61
CA GLY A 123 -17.51 0.35 4.42
C GLY A 123 -18.28 0.72 3.16
N CYS A 124 -18.39 2.01 2.90
CA CYS A 124 -18.89 2.52 1.62
C CYS A 124 -17.90 3.51 1.00
N LEU A 125 -18.00 3.69 -0.31
CA LEU A 125 -17.09 4.51 -1.09
C LEU A 125 -17.88 5.64 -1.78
N ILE A 126 -17.31 6.84 -1.78
CA ILE A 126 -17.79 7.97 -2.58
C ILE A 126 -16.61 8.55 -3.36
N ALA A 127 -16.76 8.70 -4.67
CA ALA A 127 -15.84 9.41 -5.55
C ALA A 127 -16.43 10.76 -5.93
N VAL A 128 -15.61 11.81 -5.83
CA VAL A 128 -16.06 13.20 -5.89
C VAL A 128 -15.13 14.01 -6.80
N ASP A 129 -15.70 14.90 -7.62
CA ASP A 129 -14.94 15.92 -8.34
C ASP A 129 -14.27 16.88 -7.34
N GLU A 130 -12.96 17.08 -7.50
CA GLU A 130 -12.15 17.87 -6.56
C GLU A 130 -12.53 19.37 -6.56
N SER A 131 -13.04 19.90 -7.66
CA SER A 131 -13.35 21.33 -7.80
C SER A 131 -14.78 21.67 -7.36
N THR A 132 -15.74 20.82 -7.69
CA THR A 132 -17.17 21.12 -7.51
C THR A 132 -17.81 20.44 -6.30
N PHE A 133 -17.12 19.47 -5.68
CA PHE A 133 -17.67 18.58 -4.65
C PHE A 133 -18.86 17.72 -5.14
N THR A 134 -19.03 17.59 -6.45
CA THR A 134 -20.10 16.76 -7.02
C THR A 134 -19.68 15.30 -7.05
N ILE A 135 -20.58 14.42 -6.64
CA ILE A 135 -20.36 12.97 -6.65
C ILE A 135 -20.32 12.46 -8.09
N ILE A 136 -19.21 11.82 -8.46
CA ILE A 136 -18.96 11.19 -9.77
C ILE A 136 -19.02 9.66 -9.70
N GLY A 137 -19.05 9.10 -8.49
CA GLY A 137 -19.30 7.69 -8.25
C GLY A 137 -19.57 7.40 -6.78
N PHE A 138 -20.26 6.30 -6.49
CA PHE A 138 -20.54 5.83 -5.14
C PHE A 138 -20.80 4.33 -5.13
N SER A 139 -20.53 3.65 -4.02
CA SER A 139 -20.87 2.23 -3.86
C SER A 139 -22.36 2.03 -3.63
N GLU A 140 -22.92 0.92 -4.13
CA GLU A 140 -24.37 0.64 -4.03
C GLU A 140 -24.90 0.62 -2.58
N ASN A 141 -24.05 0.26 -1.61
CA ASN A 141 -24.39 0.25 -0.18
C ASN A 141 -24.29 1.64 0.49
N ALA A 142 -23.77 2.68 -0.17
CA ALA A 142 -23.52 3.98 0.46
C ALA A 142 -24.79 4.65 0.98
N GLY A 143 -25.90 4.56 0.23
CA GLY A 143 -27.18 5.13 0.64
C GLY A 143 -27.73 4.49 1.93
N GLU A 144 -27.57 3.17 2.08
CA GLU A 144 -27.97 2.45 3.29
C GLU A 144 -27.06 2.81 4.47
N MET A 145 -25.74 2.76 4.27
CA MET A 145 -24.77 3.01 5.35
C MET A 145 -24.86 4.42 5.92
N LEU A 146 -25.07 5.41 5.06
CA LEU A 146 -25.25 6.81 5.46
C LEU A 146 -26.64 7.09 6.07
N GLY A 147 -27.59 6.16 5.91
CA GLY A 147 -28.98 6.31 6.36
C GLY A 147 -29.78 7.31 5.52
N LEU A 148 -29.60 7.26 4.20
CA LEU A 148 -30.31 8.06 3.22
C LEU A 148 -31.59 7.39 2.70
N MET A 149 -31.78 6.09 3.01
CA MET A 149 -32.99 5.34 2.63
C MET A 149 -34.15 5.70 3.57
N SER A 150 -35.25 6.19 3.01
CA SER A 150 -36.47 6.51 3.77
C SER A 150 -37.14 5.23 4.26
N GLN A 151 -37.29 5.09 5.58
CA GLN A 151 -38.03 3.98 6.19
C GLN A 151 -39.49 4.34 6.49
N CYS A 152 -39.94 5.53 6.07
CA CYS A 152 -41.30 6.01 6.25
C CYS A 152 -42.03 6.06 4.90
N VAL A 153 -43.34 5.78 4.97
CA VAL A 153 -44.31 5.92 3.87
C VAL A 153 -44.01 7.22 3.11
N PRO A 154 -43.89 7.20 1.76
CA PRO A 154 -43.58 8.40 0.99
C PRO A 154 -44.68 9.44 1.21
N SER A 155 -44.41 10.41 2.09
CA SER A 155 -45.21 11.63 2.17
C SER A 155 -44.82 12.49 0.97
N ILE A 156 -45.80 13.17 0.37
CA ILE A 156 -45.62 13.96 -0.87
C ILE A 156 -44.61 15.12 -0.68
N GLU A 157 -44.18 15.39 0.54
CA GLU A 157 -43.29 16.50 0.93
C GLU A 157 -41.88 16.05 1.35
N ASP A 158 -41.65 14.75 1.61
CA ASP A 158 -40.32 14.22 1.90
C ASP A 158 -39.55 13.99 0.59
N LYS A 159 -38.86 15.04 0.13
CA LYS A 159 -37.73 14.88 -0.78
C LYS A 159 -36.61 14.15 -0.04
N SER A 160 -36.73 12.83 0.08
CA SER A 160 -35.60 11.99 0.50
C SER A 160 -34.44 12.32 -0.43
N GLU A 161 -33.34 12.85 0.11
CA GLU A 161 -32.08 13.11 -0.62
C GLU A 161 -31.53 11.76 -1.09
N ILE A 162 -32.02 11.26 -2.23
CA ILE A 162 -31.51 10.04 -2.86
C ILE A 162 -30.08 10.34 -3.31
N LEU A 163 -29.14 9.53 -2.85
CA LEU A 163 -27.76 9.58 -3.32
C LEU A 163 -27.72 9.26 -4.82
N THR A 164 -27.42 10.27 -5.64
CA THR A 164 -27.32 10.13 -7.09
C THR A 164 -26.04 10.80 -7.61
N ILE A 165 -25.61 10.42 -8.82
CA ILE A 165 -24.50 11.10 -9.51
C ILE A 165 -24.87 12.58 -9.70
N GLY A 166 -23.90 13.47 -9.44
CA GLY A 166 -24.10 14.92 -9.47
C GLY A 166 -24.58 15.52 -8.14
N THR A 167 -24.92 14.69 -7.14
CA THR A 167 -25.23 15.19 -5.79
C THR A 167 -24.03 15.90 -5.18
N ASP A 168 -24.26 17.01 -4.49
CA ASP A 168 -23.20 17.71 -3.75
C ASP A 168 -22.84 16.93 -2.47
N LEU A 169 -21.58 16.50 -2.34
CA LEU A 169 -21.06 15.78 -1.17
C LEU A 169 -21.40 16.50 0.15
N ARG A 170 -21.42 17.84 0.12
CA ARG A 170 -21.63 18.68 1.31
C ARG A 170 -23.02 18.52 1.91
N SER A 171 -23.97 18.03 1.12
CA SER A 171 -25.32 17.72 1.58
C SER A 171 -25.40 16.46 2.45
N LEU A 172 -24.41 15.57 2.40
CA LEU A 172 -24.48 14.23 3.05
C LEU A 172 -23.98 14.20 4.49
N PHE A 173 -23.14 15.16 4.88
CA PHE A 173 -22.49 15.17 6.20
C PHE A 173 -22.81 16.43 6.98
N ARG A 174 -22.55 16.41 8.30
CA ARG A 174 -22.73 17.58 9.15
C ARG A 174 -21.82 18.74 8.72
N PRO A 175 -22.22 20.01 8.92
CA PRO A 175 -21.39 21.16 8.54
C PRO A 175 -19.98 21.15 9.13
N SER A 176 -19.81 20.67 10.37
CA SER A 176 -18.48 20.50 10.99
C SER A 176 -17.60 19.50 10.26
N SER A 177 -18.18 18.41 9.74
CA SER A 177 -17.48 17.42 8.92
C SER A 177 -17.11 17.97 7.55
N ILE A 178 -17.96 18.81 6.96
CA ILE A 178 -17.66 19.46 5.68
C ILE A 178 -16.45 20.38 5.77
N VAL A 179 -16.32 21.17 6.84
CA VAL A 179 -15.13 22.01 7.06
C VAL A 179 -13.85 21.17 7.10
N LEU A 180 -13.90 19.96 7.68
CA LEU A 180 -12.75 19.05 7.71
C LEU A 180 -12.45 18.46 6.33
N LEU A 181 -13.48 18.08 5.56
CA LEU A 181 -13.33 17.57 4.19
C LEU A 181 -12.79 18.65 3.25
N GLU A 182 -13.33 19.87 3.30
CA GLU A 182 -12.85 21.01 2.50
C GLU A 182 -11.36 21.30 2.79
N ARG A 183 -10.97 21.26 4.07
CA ARG A 183 -9.56 21.38 4.46
C ARG A 183 -8.69 20.25 3.89
N ALA A 184 -9.21 19.03 3.85
CA ALA A 184 -8.50 17.88 3.29
C ALA A 184 -8.36 17.98 1.76
N PHE A 185 -9.40 18.45 1.06
CA PHE A 185 -9.42 18.63 -0.39
C PHE A 185 -8.39 19.66 -0.89
N VAL A 186 -8.10 20.71 -0.10
CA VAL A 186 -7.09 21.71 -0.47
C VAL A 186 -5.68 21.37 0.03
N ALA A 187 -5.52 20.30 0.81
CA ALA A 187 -4.23 19.92 1.37
C ALA A 187 -3.30 19.40 0.27
N ARG A 188 -2.05 19.90 0.24
CA ARG A 188 -1.03 19.43 -0.72
C ARG A 188 -0.80 17.91 -0.62
N GLU A 189 -0.77 17.38 0.59
CA GLU A 189 -0.64 15.95 0.85
C GLU A 189 -1.83 15.48 1.69
N ILE A 190 -2.86 14.95 1.00
CA ILE A 190 -4.14 14.57 1.61
C ILE A 190 -3.99 13.41 2.61
N THR A 191 -3.03 12.53 2.37
CA THR A 191 -2.78 11.32 3.18
C THR A 191 -2.35 11.63 4.61
N LEU A 192 -1.75 12.80 4.86
CA LEU A 192 -1.36 13.22 6.22
C LEU A 192 -2.55 13.61 7.10
N LEU A 193 -3.73 13.85 6.50
CA LEU A 193 -4.96 14.17 7.22
C LEU A 193 -5.84 12.94 7.46
N ASN A 194 -5.47 11.79 6.88
CA ASN A 194 -6.21 10.56 7.08
C ASN A 194 -5.91 9.95 8.48
N PRO A 195 -6.91 9.37 9.15
CA PRO A 195 -8.34 9.42 8.81
C PRO A 195 -9.00 10.74 9.27
N VAL A 196 -9.96 11.24 8.50
CA VAL A 196 -10.82 12.39 8.88
C VAL A 196 -12.07 11.87 9.55
N TRP A 197 -12.33 12.29 10.79
CA TRP A 197 -13.56 11.90 11.48
C TRP A 197 -14.75 12.73 10.99
N ILE A 198 -15.72 12.07 10.34
CA ILE A 198 -16.95 12.70 9.86
C ILE A 198 -18.22 12.05 10.40
N HIS A 199 -19.34 12.78 10.32
CA HIS A 199 -20.65 12.31 10.78
C HIS A 199 -21.70 12.50 9.70
N SER A 200 -22.50 11.45 9.46
CA SER A 200 -23.67 11.54 8.57
C SER A 200 -24.63 12.63 9.05
N LYS A 201 -25.17 13.41 8.12
CA LYS A 201 -26.15 14.48 8.42
C LYS A 201 -27.43 13.91 9.02
N ASN A 202 -27.97 12.84 8.43
CA ASN A 202 -29.29 12.32 8.78
C ASN A 202 -29.26 11.46 10.05
N THR A 203 -28.28 10.57 10.15
CA THR A 203 -28.21 9.60 11.26
C THR A 203 -27.27 10.04 12.37
N GLY A 204 -26.36 10.97 12.11
CA GLY A 204 -25.29 11.30 13.05
C GLY A 204 -24.22 10.22 13.19
N LYS A 205 -24.33 9.09 12.46
CA LYS A 205 -23.37 7.98 12.55
C LYS A 205 -21.95 8.44 12.23
N PRO A 206 -20.95 8.06 13.04
CA PRO A 206 -19.56 8.43 12.83
C PRO A 206 -18.88 7.51 11.81
N PHE A 207 -18.00 8.09 11.00
CA PHE A 207 -17.17 7.38 10.04
C PHE A 207 -15.73 7.91 10.10
N TYR A 208 -14.77 7.01 9.93
CA TYR A 208 -13.44 7.38 9.48
C TYR A 208 -13.46 7.53 7.96
N ALA A 209 -13.22 8.74 7.49
CA ALA A 209 -13.05 9.03 6.07
C ALA A 209 -11.57 8.97 5.71
N ILE A 210 -11.22 8.11 4.76
CA ILE A 210 -9.86 7.94 4.26
C ILE A 210 -9.84 8.38 2.80
N LEU A 211 -9.11 9.45 2.52
CA LEU A 211 -9.16 10.16 1.25
C LEU A 211 -7.93 9.87 0.39
N HIS A 212 -8.15 9.63 -0.90
CA HIS A 212 -7.10 9.39 -1.88
C HIS A 212 -7.40 10.15 -3.18
N ARG A 213 -6.41 10.90 -3.68
CA ARG A 213 -6.49 11.52 -5.01
C ARG A 213 -6.28 10.47 -6.10
N VAL A 214 -7.16 10.48 -7.09
CA VAL A 214 -7.09 9.64 -8.29
C VAL A 214 -7.15 10.53 -9.54
N ASP A 215 -7.05 9.91 -10.72
CA ASP A 215 -7.04 10.59 -12.01
C ASP A 215 -8.32 11.37 -12.32
N VAL A 216 -9.46 10.96 -11.77
CA VAL A 216 -10.77 11.56 -12.04
C VAL A 216 -11.32 12.42 -10.88
N GLY A 217 -10.61 12.52 -9.75
CA GLY A 217 -11.08 13.25 -8.57
C GLY A 217 -10.53 12.69 -7.26
N ILE A 218 -11.33 12.73 -6.19
CA ILE A 218 -10.99 12.20 -4.86
C ILE A 218 -11.91 11.03 -4.53
N VAL A 219 -11.31 9.90 -4.16
CA VAL A 219 -11.99 8.74 -3.58
C VAL A 219 -11.98 8.89 -2.06
N ILE A 220 -13.14 8.69 -1.44
CA ILE A 220 -13.36 8.73 0.00
C ILE A 220 -13.89 7.36 0.43
N ASP A 221 -13.07 6.63 1.17
CA ASP A 221 -13.48 5.40 1.85
C ASP A 221 -14.09 5.78 3.21
N LEU A 222 -15.27 5.24 3.51
CA LEU A 222 -16.01 5.50 4.74
C LEU A 222 -16.12 4.21 5.54
N GLU A 223 -15.34 4.14 6.61
CA GLU A 223 -15.33 3.02 7.55
C GLU A 223 -16.17 3.41 8.78
N PRO A 224 -17.24 2.65 9.12
CA PRO A 224 -18.03 2.92 10.31
C PRO A 224 -17.16 2.89 11.57
N ALA A 225 -17.21 3.93 12.39
CA ALA A 225 -16.52 3.91 13.68
C ALA A 225 -17.36 3.12 14.69
N ILE A 226 -16.73 2.20 15.41
CA ILE A 226 -17.38 1.32 16.41
C ILE A 226 -17.93 2.14 17.60
N THR A 227 -17.29 3.27 17.91
CA THR A 227 -17.68 4.13 19.02
C THR A 227 -18.20 5.48 18.54
N GLU A 228 -19.31 5.92 19.13
CA GLU A 228 -19.82 7.28 18.96
C GLU A 228 -19.10 8.28 19.86
N ASP A 229 -18.36 7.81 20.88
CA ASP A 229 -17.63 8.68 21.82
C ASP A 229 -16.28 9.14 21.23
N PRO A 230 -16.12 10.46 20.98
CA PRO A 230 -14.86 11.04 20.54
C PRO A 230 -13.67 10.70 21.43
N ALA A 231 -13.88 10.68 22.75
CA ALA A 231 -12.81 10.45 23.71
C ALA A 231 -12.27 9.01 23.63
N LEU A 232 -13.16 8.01 23.49
CA LEU A 232 -12.78 6.61 23.40
C LEU A 232 -12.03 6.29 22.09
N SER A 233 -12.46 6.87 20.98
CA SER A 233 -11.77 6.73 19.69
C SER A 233 -10.38 7.38 19.73
N ILE A 234 -10.25 8.60 20.27
CA ILE A 234 -8.94 9.25 20.46
C ILE A 234 -8.06 8.39 21.37
N ALA A 235 -8.60 7.88 22.47
CA ALA A 235 -7.86 7.01 23.38
C ALA A 235 -7.39 5.72 22.69
N GLY A 236 -8.24 5.09 21.86
CA GLY A 236 -7.87 3.93 21.05
C GLY A 236 -6.77 4.23 20.04
N ALA A 237 -6.86 5.35 19.32
CA ALA A 237 -5.84 5.80 18.38
C ALA A 237 -4.49 6.04 19.09
N VAL A 238 -4.49 6.76 20.21
CA VAL A 238 -3.29 7.00 21.02
C VAL A 238 -2.72 5.68 21.57
N HIS A 239 -3.58 4.75 22.00
CA HIS A 239 -3.16 3.45 22.49
C HIS A 239 -2.45 2.63 21.39
N SER A 240 -3.04 2.53 20.20
CA SER A 240 -2.45 1.82 19.06
C SER A 240 -1.10 2.42 18.65
N GLN A 241 -0.97 3.75 18.61
CA GLN A 241 0.29 4.43 18.36
C GLN A 241 1.34 4.11 19.43
N LYS A 242 0.95 4.09 20.71
CA LYS A 242 1.86 3.74 21.80
C LYS A 242 2.36 2.30 21.70
N LEU A 243 1.50 1.35 21.32
CA LEU A 243 1.90 -0.03 21.07
C LEU A 243 2.88 -0.12 19.89
N ALA A 244 2.62 0.60 18.79
CA ALA A 244 3.52 0.66 17.64
C ALA A 244 4.89 1.25 18.02
N VAL A 245 4.93 2.36 18.76
CA VAL A 245 6.19 2.96 19.25
C VAL A 245 6.95 1.99 20.13
N ARG A 246 6.26 1.28 21.06
CA ARG A 246 6.88 0.27 21.91
C ARG A 246 7.47 -0.89 21.08
N ALA A 247 6.75 -1.38 20.08
CA ALA A 247 7.23 -2.43 19.18
C ALA A 247 8.47 -1.95 18.40
N ILE A 248 8.45 -0.74 17.86
CA ILE A 248 9.60 -0.14 17.15
C ILE A 248 10.81 -0.03 18.09
N SER A 249 10.63 0.48 19.31
CA SER A 249 11.72 0.56 20.29
C SER A 249 12.28 -0.82 20.66
N HIS A 250 11.42 -1.84 20.75
CA HIS A 250 11.86 -3.21 20.98
C HIS A 250 12.73 -3.72 19.82
N LEU A 251 12.28 -3.54 18.58
CA LEU A 251 13.04 -3.92 17.38
C LEU A 251 14.39 -3.19 17.28
N GLN A 252 14.43 -1.90 17.63
CA GLN A 252 15.66 -1.09 17.65
C GLN A 252 16.66 -1.53 18.73
N SER A 253 16.21 -2.23 19.77
CA SER A 253 17.06 -2.71 20.87
C SER A 253 17.67 -4.09 20.61
N LEU A 254 17.26 -4.77 19.54
CA LEU A 254 17.77 -6.10 19.19
C LEU A 254 19.25 -6.03 18.76
N PRO A 255 20.05 -7.07 19.06
CA PRO A 255 21.41 -7.16 18.54
C PRO A 255 21.39 -7.28 17.00
N GLY A 256 22.26 -6.53 16.34
CA GLY A 256 22.41 -6.63 14.89
C GLY A 256 23.02 -7.97 14.46
N GLY A 257 22.77 -8.35 13.20
CA GLY A 257 23.35 -9.55 12.58
C GLY A 257 22.48 -10.80 12.62
N ASP A 258 21.30 -10.76 13.25
CA ASP A 258 20.36 -11.87 13.30
C ASP A 258 19.00 -11.51 12.67
N ILE A 259 18.84 -11.87 11.38
CA ILE A 259 17.59 -11.63 10.65
C ILE A 259 16.44 -12.49 11.18
N LYS A 260 16.74 -13.69 11.70
CA LYS A 260 15.73 -14.60 12.20
C LYS A 260 15.11 -14.02 13.47
N LEU A 261 15.94 -13.60 14.42
CA LEU A 261 15.49 -12.93 15.64
C LEU A 261 14.67 -11.68 15.33
N LEU A 262 15.07 -10.89 14.32
CA LEU A 262 14.29 -9.74 13.87
C LEU A 262 12.90 -10.17 13.39
N CYS A 263 12.82 -11.14 12.49
CA CYS A 263 11.54 -11.61 11.94
C CYS A 263 10.64 -12.25 13.01
N ASP A 264 11.20 -13.05 13.92
CA ASP A 264 10.47 -13.64 15.05
C ASP A 264 9.88 -12.54 15.96
N THR A 265 10.66 -11.51 16.28
CA THR A 265 10.20 -10.39 17.11
C THR A 265 9.10 -9.57 16.41
N VAL A 266 9.19 -9.41 15.08
CA VAL A 266 8.17 -8.73 14.27
C VAL A 266 6.84 -9.47 14.32
N VAL A 267 6.82 -10.78 14.07
CA VAL A 267 5.56 -11.54 14.05
C VAL A 267 4.88 -11.56 15.42
N GLU A 268 5.65 -11.65 16.51
CA GLU A 268 5.11 -11.54 17.87
C GLU A 268 4.49 -10.17 18.13
N SER A 269 5.24 -9.10 17.85
CA SER A 269 4.79 -7.72 18.10
C SER A 269 3.55 -7.36 17.28
N VAL A 270 3.50 -7.81 16.01
CA VAL A 270 2.35 -7.58 15.13
C VAL A 270 1.14 -8.39 15.58
N ARG A 271 1.34 -9.63 16.05
CA ARG A 271 0.25 -10.45 16.58
C ARG A 271 -0.37 -9.84 17.83
N ASP A 272 0.46 -9.34 18.75
CA ASP A 272 -0.01 -8.63 19.95
C ASP A 272 -0.75 -7.34 19.62
N LEU A 273 -0.32 -6.63 18.57
CA LEU A 273 -0.94 -5.36 18.16
C LEU A 273 -2.28 -5.57 17.43
N THR A 274 -2.37 -6.59 16.58
CA THR A 274 -3.49 -6.76 15.65
C THR A 274 -4.50 -7.82 16.09
N GLY A 275 -4.09 -8.78 16.93
CA GLY A 275 -4.98 -9.83 17.45
C GLY A 275 -5.34 -10.93 16.44
N TYR A 276 -4.74 -10.95 15.25
CA TYR A 276 -4.95 -12.03 14.27
C TYR A 276 -4.47 -13.38 14.81
N ASP A 277 -5.10 -14.46 14.35
CA ASP A 277 -4.81 -15.80 14.84
C ASP A 277 -3.41 -16.27 14.42
N ARG A 278 -2.96 -15.89 13.22
CA ARG A 278 -1.64 -16.16 12.66
C ARG A 278 -1.02 -14.87 12.11
N VAL A 279 0.27 -14.67 12.36
CA VAL A 279 1.10 -13.64 11.73
C VAL A 279 2.39 -14.27 11.25
N MET A 280 2.78 -13.98 10.01
CA MET A 280 3.95 -14.56 9.37
C MET A 280 4.75 -13.54 8.56
N VAL A 281 6.07 -13.75 8.48
CA VAL A 281 6.93 -13.06 7.52
C VAL A 281 7.10 -13.97 6.30
N TYR A 282 6.63 -13.48 5.17
CA TYR A 282 6.72 -14.11 3.87
C TYR A 282 7.81 -13.42 3.04
N LYS A 283 8.92 -14.10 2.79
CA LYS A 283 10.08 -13.56 2.05
C LYS A 283 9.99 -13.94 0.57
N PHE A 284 10.26 -13.00 -0.33
CA PHE A 284 10.44 -13.30 -1.75
C PHE A 284 11.89 -13.70 -2.06
N HIS A 285 12.06 -14.78 -2.81
CA HIS A 285 13.36 -15.24 -3.32
C HIS A 285 13.65 -14.67 -4.72
N GLU A 286 14.84 -14.96 -5.26
CA GLU A 286 15.35 -14.39 -6.52
C GLU A 286 14.57 -14.82 -7.77
N ASP A 287 14.01 -16.02 -7.75
CA ASP A 287 13.11 -16.58 -8.76
C ASP A 287 11.64 -16.22 -8.48
N GLU A 288 11.40 -15.24 -7.61
CA GLU A 288 10.09 -14.66 -7.27
C GLU A 288 9.15 -15.60 -6.52
N HIS A 289 9.49 -16.86 -6.23
CA HIS A 289 8.71 -17.67 -5.28
C HIS A 289 8.86 -17.09 -3.85
N GLY A 290 8.01 -17.51 -2.92
CA GLY A 290 8.16 -17.06 -1.54
C GLY A 290 8.13 -18.15 -0.49
N GLU A 291 8.63 -17.81 0.68
CA GLU A 291 8.85 -18.71 1.81
C GLU A 291 8.38 -18.04 3.10
N VAL A 292 7.71 -18.80 3.96
CA VAL A 292 7.40 -18.36 5.32
C VAL A 292 8.63 -18.59 6.21
N ILE A 293 9.30 -17.51 6.62
CA ILE A 293 10.58 -17.57 7.35
C ILE A 293 10.46 -17.30 8.86
N ALA A 294 9.33 -16.74 9.30
CA ALA A 294 8.97 -16.56 10.71
C ALA A 294 7.45 -16.60 10.85
N GLU A 295 6.97 -17.12 11.98
CA GLU A 295 5.54 -17.31 12.23
C GLU A 295 5.23 -17.26 13.73
N SER A 296 4.16 -16.55 14.07
CA SER A 296 3.50 -16.60 15.38
C SER A 296 2.02 -16.93 15.17
N LYS A 297 1.52 -18.00 15.79
CA LYS A 297 0.18 -18.52 15.54
C LYS A 297 -0.51 -18.98 16.82
N ARG A 298 -1.83 -19.10 16.76
CA ARG A 298 -2.62 -19.81 17.78
C ARG A 298 -2.20 -21.29 17.85
N GLY A 299 -2.23 -21.87 19.05
CA GLY A 299 -1.63 -23.18 19.32
C GLY A 299 -2.24 -24.35 18.54
N ASP A 300 -3.53 -24.26 18.21
CA ASP A 300 -4.36 -25.25 17.51
C ASP A 300 -4.21 -25.24 15.98
N LEU A 301 -3.60 -24.21 15.40
CA LEU A 301 -3.47 -24.09 13.95
C LEU A 301 -2.26 -24.86 13.40
N GLU A 302 -2.36 -25.42 12.20
CA GLU A 302 -1.21 -26.06 11.54
C GLU A 302 -0.13 -25.03 11.20
N PRO A 303 1.16 -25.30 11.42
CA PRO A 303 2.25 -24.36 11.12
C PRO A 303 2.48 -24.20 9.60
N TYR A 304 2.76 -22.97 9.14
CA TYR A 304 3.17 -22.70 7.75
C TYR A 304 4.66 -22.39 7.62
N ILE A 305 5.38 -22.22 8.73
CA ILE A 305 6.82 -21.98 8.76
C ILE A 305 7.60 -22.98 7.91
N GLY A 306 8.50 -22.48 7.05
CA GLY A 306 9.35 -23.25 6.15
C GLY A 306 8.67 -23.74 4.85
N LEU A 307 7.37 -23.47 4.66
CA LEU A 307 6.70 -23.78 3.40
C LEU A 307 7.05 -22.77 2.31
N HIS A 308 7.25 -23.28 1.09
CA HIS A 308 7.49 -22.49 -0.11
C HIS A 308 6.24 -22.47 -1.00
N TYR A 309 5.96 -21.31 -1.56
CA TYR A 309 4.79 -21.03 -2.40
C TYR A 309 5.24 -20.47 -3.76
N PRO A 310 4.58 -20.89 -4.86
CA PRO A 310 4.97 -20.50 -6.21
C PRO A 310 4.81 -18.99 -6.44
N ALA A 311 5.62 -18.44 -7.36
CA ALA A 311 5.63 -17.01 -7.66
C ALA A 311 4.25 -16.46 -8.08
N THR A 312 3.44 -17.28 -8.76
CA THR A 312 2.11 -16.90 -9.26
C THR A 312 1.05 -16.73 -8.17
N ASP A 313 1.27 -17.22 -6.95
CA ASP A 313 0.31 -17.05 -5.83
C ASP A 313 0.18 -15.58 -5.41
N ILE A 314 1.29 -14.83 -5.54
CA ILE A 314 1.30 -13.38 -5.41
C ILE A 314 1.78 -12.80 -6.74
N PRO A 315 0.87 -12.50 -7.67
CA PRO A 315 1.23 -12.00 -8.98
C PRO A 315 2.04 -10.70 -8.96
N GLN A 316 2.80 -10.43 -10.02
CA GLN A 316 3.66 -9.25 -10.15
C GLN A 316 2.87 -7.94 -10.06
N ALA A 317 1.63 -7.92 -10.57
CA ALA A 317 0.72 -6.80 -10.40
C ALA A 317 0.46 -6.48 -8.92
N SER A 318 0.16 -7.49 -8.11
CA SER A 318 -0.07 -7.33 -6.66
C SER A 318 1.19 -6.87 -5.94
N ARG A 319 2.36 -7.43 -6.29
CA ARG A 319 3.66 -6.99 -5.74
C ARG A 319 3.94 -5.52 -6.05
N PHE A 320 3.67 -5.10 -7.29
CA PHE A 320 3.80 -3.70 -7.69
C PHE A 320 2.87 -2.79 -6.89
N LEU A 321 1.61 -3.19 -6.70
CA LEU A 321 0.66 -2.42 -5.89
C LEU A 321 1.08 -2.32 -4.44
N PHE A 322 1.70 -3.35 -3.84
CA PHE A 322 2.24 -3.28 -2.48
C PHE A 322 3.35 -2.23 -2.30
N LYS A 323 4.05 -1.85 -3.38
CA LYS A 323 5.02 -0.73 -3.33
C LYS A 323 4.32 0.63 -3.21
N GLN A 324 3.10 0.75 -3.73
CA GLN A 324 2.30 1.98 -3.70
C GLN A 324 1.40 2.03 -2.45
N SER A 325 0.63 0.97 -2.21
CA SER A 325 -0.23 0.79 -1.05
C SER A 325 0.35 -0.29 -0.14
N ARG A 326 1.00 0.16 0.94
CA ARG A 326 1.85 -0.69 1.79
C ARG A 326 1.07 -1.54 2.79
N VAL A 327 -0.21 -1.28 2.97
CA VAL A 327 -1.09 -2.01 3.91
C VAL A 327 -2.38 -2.35 3.20
N ARG A 328 -2.81 -3.60 3.32
CA ARG A 328 -4.01 -4.11 2.66
C ARG A 328 -4.79 -5.01 3.61
N MET A 329 -6.03 -4.65 3.90
CA MET A 329 -6.94 -5.44 4.72
C MET A 329 -8.06 -6.07 3.88
N ILE A 330 -8.38 -7.33 4.16
CA ILE A 330 -9.56 -8.04 3.69
C ILE A 330 -10.26 -8.56 4.93
N VAL A 331 -11.49 -8.12 5.18
CA VAL A 331 -12.21 -8.46 6.43
C VAL A 331 -12.88 -9.83 6.37
N ASP A 332 -13.31 -10.25 5.18
CA ASP A 332 -13.99 -11.51 4.93
C ASP A 332 -13.91 -11.85 3.43
N CYS A 333 -13.27 -12.97 3.09
CA CYS A 333 -13.16 -13.45 1.72
C CYS A 333 -14.46 -14.02 1.15
N HIS A 334 -15.43 -14.35 1.99
CA HIS A 334 -16.76 -14.84 1.58
C HIS A 334 -17.78 -13.73 1.41
N ALA A 335 -17.47 -12.52 1.87
CA ALA A 335 -18.36 -11.38 1.76
C ALA A 335 -18.60 -11.01 0.29
N SER A 336 -19.87 -10.81 -0.06
CA SER A 336 -20.25 -10.41 -1.42
C SER A 336 -19.70 -9.00 -1.72
N PRO A 337 -18.93 -8.82 -2.80
CA PRO A 337 -18.38 -7.52 -3.16
C PRO A 337 -19.49 -6.55 -3.56
N VAL A 338 -19.34 -5.28 -3.22
CA VAL A 338 -20.30 -4.21 -3.54
C VAL A 338 -19.82 -3.44 -4.76
N ARG A 339 -20.69 -3.26 -5.75
CA ARG A 339 -20.36 -2.53 -6.98
C ARG A 339 -20.26 -1.03 -6.73
N VAL A 340 -19.34 -0.38 -7.42
CA VAL A 340 -19.24 1.08 -7.51
C VAL A 340 -20.02 1.54 -8.74
N VAL A 341 -21.07 2.32 -8.51
CA VAL A 341 -21.79 3.05 -9.56
C VAL A 341 -20.99 4.30 -9.88
N GLN A 342 -20.79 4.59 -11.16
CA GLN A 342 -20.02 5.75 -11.60
C GLN A 342 -20.71 6.45 -12.74
N GLU A 343 -20.30 7.69 -13.01
CA GLU A 343 -20.84 8.49 -14.10
C GLU A 343 -20.49 7.93 -15.48
N ASP A 344 -21.48 7.86 -16.38
CA ASP A 344 -21.35 7.27 -17.73
C ASP A 344 -20.29 7.97 -18.60
N ARG A 345 -19.99 9.24 -18.33
CA ARG A 345 -18.98 10.01 -19.08
C ARG A 345 -17.55 9.57 -18.77
N LEU A 346 -17.32 8.81 -17.70
CA LEU A 346 -15.99 8.31 -17.37
C LEU A 346 -15.60 7.21 -18.34
N THR A 347 -14.49 7.43 -19.06
CA THR A 347 -14.01 6.52 -20.11
C THR A 347 -13.51 5.17 -19.56
N GLN A 348 -13.21 5.10 -18.27
CA GLN A 348 -12.70 3.92 -17.58
C GLN A 348 -13.30 3.85 -16.17
N SER A 349 -13.28 2.66 -15.57
CA SER A 349 -13.68 2.47 -14.18
C SER A 349 -12.78 3.25 -13.22
N ILE A 350 -13.32 3.78 -12.13
CA ILE A 350 -12.55 4.54 -11.13
C ILE A 350 -11.38 3.70 -10.59
N CYS A 351 -10.21 4.33 -10.44
CA CYS A 351 -9.04 3.67 -9.85
C CYS A 351 -9.22 3.44 -8.36
N LEU A 352 -9.20 2.18 -7.94
CA LEU A 352 -9.41 1.76 -6.55
C LEU A 352 -8.11 1.27 -5.88
N VAL A 353 -6.96 1.45 -6.53
CA VAL A 353 -5.64 1.00 -6.00
C VAL A 353 -5.39 1.51 -4.58
N GLY A 354 -5.69 2.79 -4.35
CA GLY A 354 -5.49 3.44 -3.06
C GLY A 354 -6.58 3.15 -2.03
N SER A 355 -7.74 2.64 -2.46
CA SER A 355 -8.88 2.44 -1.57
C SER A 355 -8.62 1.32 -0.55
N THR A 356 -8.84 1.60 0.72
CA THR A 356 -8.79 0.60 1.81
C THR A 356 -9.88 -0.45 1.61
N LEU A 357 -11.01 -0.04 1.05
CA LEU A 357 -12.20 -0.86 0.81
C LEU A 357 -12.14 -1.69 -0.46
N ARG A 358 -11.17 -1.51 -1.38
CA ARG A 358 -11.16 -2.28 -2.64
C ARG A 358 -11.41 -3.77 -2.39
N ALA A 359 -12.20 -4.45 -3.21
CA ALA A 359 -12.48 -5.88 -3.05
C ALA A 359 -11.24 -6.74 -3.42
N PRO A 360 -11.04 -7.92 -2.81
CA PRO A 360 -10.09 -8.90 -3.35
C PRO A 360 -10.54 -9.37 -4.74
N HIS A 361 -9.57 -9.70 -5.60
CA HIS A 361 -9.88 -10.38 -6.85
C HIS A 361 -10.46 -11.78 -6.55
N GLY A 362 -11.40 -12.26 -7.35
CA GLY A 362 -12.12 -13.53 -7.10
C GLY A 362 -11.19 -14.73 -6.94
N CYS A 363 -10.11 -14.80 -7.72
CA CYS A 363 -9.10 -15.87 -7.58
C CYS A 363 -8.43 -15.86 -6.19
N HIS A 364 -8.14 -14.66 -5.66
CA HIS A 364 -7.53 -14.54 -4.34
C HIS A 364 -8.54 -14.79 -3.22
N ALA A 365 -9.80 -14.35 -3.37
CA ALA A 365 -10.87 -14.67 -2.44
C ALA A 365 -11.10 -16.18 -2.32
N GLN A 366 -11.10 -16.89 -3.45
CA GLN A 366 -11.19 -18.35 -3.47
C GLN A 366 -9.93 -19.02 -2.88
N TYR A 367 -8.75 -18.47 -3.14
CA TYR A 367 -7.50 -18.95 -2.53
C TYR A 367 -7.55 -18.84 -0.99
N MET A 368 -7.98 -17.69 -0.46
CA MET A 368 -8.18 -17.46 0.98
C MET A 368 -9.17 -18.46 1.59
N ALA A 369 -10.32 -18.66 0.93
CA ALA A 369 -11.31 -19.64 1.34
C ALA A 369 -10.73 -21.07 1.39
N ASN A 370 -9.94 -21.46 0.38
CA ASN A 370 -9.31 -22.79 0.33
C ASN A 370 -8.25 -22.97 1.43
N MET A 371 -7.54 -21.91 1.79
CA MET A 371 -6.54 -21.89 2.86
C MET A 371 -7.14 -21.77 4.27
N GLY A 372 -8.45 -21.50 4.38
CA GLY A 372 -9.14 -21.25 5.64
C GLY A 372 -8.85 -19.87 6.27
N SER A 373 -8.25 -18.94 5.52
CA SER A 373 -7.96 -17.57 5.99
C SER A 373 -9.12 -16.64 5.63
N ILE A 374 -10.11 -16.53 6.52
CA ILE A 374 -11.33 -15.72 6.27
C ILE A 374 -10.99 -14.22 6.16
N ALA A 375 -10.18 -13.72 7.08
CA ALA A 375 -9.68 -12.35 7.09
C ALA A 375 -8.17 -12.33 6.78
N SER A 376 -7.67 -11.19 6.31
CA SER A 376 -6.24 -11.01 6.05
C SER A 376 -5.81 -9.55 6.21
N LEU A 377 -4.61 -9.35 6.77
CA LEU A 377 -3.89 -8.09 6.76
C LEU A 377 -2.50 -8.29 6.16
N GLY A 378 -2.24 -7.72 4.99
CA GLY A 378 -0.94 -7.75 4.32
C GLY A 378 -0.21 -6.42 4.45
N MET A 379 1.06 -6.47 4.87
CA MET A 379 1.93 -5.30 5.01
C MET A 379 3.24 -5.48 4.23
N ALA A 380 3.57 -4.50 3.39
CA ALA A 380 4.74 -4.55 2.53
C ALA A 380 6.04 -4.28 3.31
N VAL A 381 7.03 -5.16 3.16
CA VAL A 381 8.39 -4.94 3.66
C VAL A 381 9.25 -4.43 2.50
N ILE A 382 9.54 -3.12 2.52
CA ILE A 382 10.31 -2.44 1.48
C ILE A 382 11.72 -2.18 1.98
N ILE A 383 12.71 -2.51 1.15
CA ILE A 383 14.12 -2.20 1.37
C ILE A 383 14.65 -1.31 0.24
N ASN A 384 15.72 -0.58 0.52
CA ASN A 384 16.47 0.10 -0.53
C ASN A 384 17.15 -0.97 -1.40
N GLY A 385 17.02 -0.83 -2.72
CA GLY A 385 17.73 -1.65 -3.69
C GLY A 385 19.21 -1.30 -3.69
N ASN A 386 20.04 -2.32 -3.81
CA ASN A 386 21.46 -2.15 -4.03
C ASN A 386 21.70 -1.76 -5.50
N GLU A 387 22.72 -0.95 -5.77
CA GLU A 387 23.11 -0.57 -7.14
C GLU A 387 23.49 -1.78 -8.02
N GLU A 388 23.77 -2.93 -7.40
CA GLU A 388 24.09 -4.21 -8.06
C GLU A 388 22.84 -5.01 -8.50
N ASP A 389 21.66 -4.73 -7.93
CA ASP A 389 20.39 -5.31 -8.38
C ASP A 389 19.90 -4.52 -9.60
N GLY A 390 20.35 -4.91 -10.79
CA GLY A 390 20.14 -4.26 -12.10
C GLY A 390 18.68 -4.17 -12.59
N ASN A 391 17.75 -3.77 -11.74
CA ASN A 391 16.34 -3.55 -12.06
C ASN A 391 15.99 -2.06 -12.31
N GLY A 392 17.00 -1.27 -12.65
CA GLY A 392 16.84 0.15 -12.99
C GLY A 392 16.49 0.32 -14.47
N VAL A 393 15.21 0.58 -14.76
CA VAL A 393 14.87 1.41 -15.93
C VAL A 393 15.71 2.68 -15.81
N HIS A 394 16.55 2.95 -16.80
CA HIS A 394 17.31 4.19 -16.92
C HIS A 394 16.36 5.39 -16.98
N ASN A 395 15.96 5.91 -15.82
CA ASN A 395 15.57 7.29 -15.68
C ASN A 395 16.71 8.01 -14.98
N SER A 396 17.41 8.83 -15.75
CA SER A 396 18.41 9.79 -15.32
C SER A 396 17.88 10.61 -14.13
N GLY A 397 18.32 10.27 -12.92
CA GLY A 397 17.97 10.97 -11.67
C GLY A 397 18.08 10.03 -10.48
N GLY A 398 19.19 10.10 -9.74
CA GLY A 398 19.56 9.15 -8.68
C GLY A 398 18.58 9.06 -7.50
N ARG A 399 17.57 8.20 -7.64
CA ARG A 399 16.73 7.70 -6.55
C ARG A 399 17.02 6.20 -6.40
N HIS A 400 17.52 5.79 -5.24
CA HIS A 400 17.65 4.38 -4.86
C HIS A 400 16.37 3.61 -5.23
N SER A 401 16.49 2.56 -6.05
CA SER A 401 15.35 1.76 -6.48
C SER A 401 14.76 1.05 -5.25
N MET A 402 13.48 1.21 -4.95
CA MET A 402 12.86 0.49 -3.82
C MET A 402 12.50 -0.95 -4.23
N ARG A 403 12.90 -1.93 -3.42
CA ARG A 403 12.62 -3.36 -3.61
C ARG A 403 11.62 -3.86 -2.58
N LEU A 404 10.65 -4.68 -3.02
CA LEU A 404 9.77 -5.42 -2.13
C LEU A 404 10.51 -6.68 -1.68
N TRP A 405 10.95 -6.71 -0.42
CA TRP A 405 11.70 -7.84 0.14
C TRP A 405 10.78 -8.99 0.54
N GLY A 406 9.61 -8.65 1.05
CA GLY A 406 8.64 -9.61 1.56
C GLY A 406 7.37 -8.93 2.03
N LEU A 407 6.52 -9.70 2.69
CA LEU A 407 5.30 -9.26 3.34
C LEU A 407 5.28 -9.72 4.79
N VAL A 408 4.71 -8.91 5.67
CA VAL A 408 4.14 -9.40 6.93
C VAL A 408 2.66 -9.66 6.67
N VAL A 409 2.22 -10.90 6.84
CA VAL A 409 0.86 -11.34 6.53
C VAL A 409 0.19 -11.84 7.81
N CYS A 410 -1.00 -11.33 8.10
CA CYS A 410 -1.83 -11.78 9.20
C CYS A 410 -3.08 -12.51 8.65
N HIS A 411 -3.46 -13.63 9.26
CA HIS A 411 -4.66 -14.42 8.97
C HIS A 411 -5.46 -14.72 10.23
#